data_AF-A0A3L7W7D0-F1
#
_entry.id   AF-A0A3L7W7D0-F1
#
_cell.length_a   1.000
_cell.length_b   1.000
_cell.length_c   1.000
_cell.angle_alpha   90.00
_cell.angle_beta   90.00
_cell.angle_gamma   90.00
#
_symmetry.space_group_name_H-M   'P 1'
#
loop_
_entity.id
_entity.type
_entity.pdbx_description
1 polymer ?
#
loop_
_entity_poly.entity_id
_entity_poly.type
_entity_poly.pdbx_seq_one_letter_code
_entity_poly.pdbx_strand_id
1 'polypeptide(L)'
;MWMASLLGLPPIVFLIIATALEVSGDAIVRKGLLEHAGAMRLVLVLGGGVLVIGYAVTLNLAPVTFERVVGLYIATLFVMWQVINVIAFRAFPSPPILIGGALIVAGGLVVTFWGEHAS
;
A
#
# COMPACT_ATOMS: atom_id res chain seq x y z
N MET A 1 13.39 -3.36 23.74
CA MET A 1 12.15 -3.58 24.53
C MET A 1 11.49 -2.26 24.99
N TRP A 2 11.51 -1.17 24.21
CA TRP A 2 10.97 0.13 24.67
C TRP A 2 10.16 0.94 23.63
N MET A 3 10.01 0.46 22.39
CA MET A 3 9.14 1.10 21.36
C MET A 3 7.88 0.30 21.03
N ALA A 4 7.81 -0.97 21.42
CA ALA A 4 6.68 -1.86 21.12
C ALA A 4 5.39 -1.50 21.90
N SER A 5 5.47 -0.57 22.85
CA SER A 5 4.42 -0.25 23.83
C SER A 5 3.61 1.01 23.51
N LEU A 6 3.94 1.80 22.49
CA LEU A 6 3.37 3.14 22.35
C LEU A 6 1.99 3.23 21.68
N LEU A 7 1.50 2.17 20.99
CA LEU A 7 0.17 2.21 20.36
C LEU A 7 -0.69 0.94 20.44
N GLY A 8 -0.15 -0.24 20.79
CA GLY A 8 -0.96 -1.48 20.84
C GLY A 8 -1.64 -1.89 19.52
N LEU A 9 -1.31 -1.22 18.41
CA LEU A 9 -1.95 -1.42 17.11
C LEU A 9 -1.38 -2.66 16.42
N PRO A 10 -2.24 -3.51 15.82
CA PRO A 10 -1.78 -4.69 15.13
C PRO A 10 -1.01 -4.31 13.85
N PRO A 11 -0.03 -5.12 13.40
CA PRO A 11 0.81 -4.83 12.23
C PRO A 11 0.02 -4.51 10.95
N ILE A 12 -1.17 -5.11 10.80
CA ILE A 12 -2.07 -4.84 9.67
C ILE A 12 -2.50 -3.37 9.59
N VAL A 13 -2.63 -2.67 10.71
CA VAL A 13 -3.01 -1.24 10.71
C VAL A 13 -1.89 -0.40 10.09
N PHE A 14 -0.63 -0.69 10.43
CA PHE A 14 0.52 -0.03 9.81
C PHE A 14 0.56 -0.30 8.30
N LEU A 15 0.27 -1.54 7.88
CA LEU A 15 0.22 -1.88 6.45
C LEU A 15 -0.91 -1.17 5.72
N ILE A 16 -2.10 -1.08 6.31
CA ILE A 16 -3.23 -0.34 5.72
C ILE A 16 -2.88 1.14 5.57
N ILE A 17 -2.32 1.77 6.60
CA ILE A 17 -1.91 3.18 6.54
C ILE A 17 -0.82 3.37 5.48
N ALA A 18 0.23 2.53 5.51
CA ALA A 18 1.34 2.59 4.58
C ALA A 18 0.88 2.45 3.13
N THR A 19 0.08 1.42 2.83
CA THR A 19 -0.42 1.17 1.46
C THR A 19 -1.46 2.20 1.02
N ALA A 20 -2.25 2.76 1.94
CA ALA A 20 -3.15 3.87 1.63
C ALA A 20 -2.38 5.14 1.23
N LEU A 21 -1.32 5.48 1.96
CA LEU A 21 -0.43 6.61 1.64
C LEU A 21 0.25 6.41 0.29
N GLU A 22 0.82 5.23 0.06
CA GLU A 22 1.51 4.87 -1.18
C GLU A 22 0.60 5.03 -2.40
N VAL A 23 -0.53 4.31 -2.40
CA VAL A 23 -1.44 4.26 -3.56
C VAL A 23 -2.14 5.61 -3.78
N SER A 24 -2.49 6.33 -2.72
CA SER A 24 -3.07 7.68 -2.87
C SER A 24 -2.04 8.65 -3.44
N GLY A 25 -0.78 8.54 -3.01
CA GLY A 25 0.35 9.28 -3.59
C GLY A 25 0.49 9.03 -5.09
N ASP A 26 0.53 7.76 -5.49
CA ASP A 26 0.60 7.36 -6.89
C ASP A 26 -0.56 7.90 -7.73
N ALA A 27 -1.79 7.85 -7.19
CA ALA A 27 -2.96 8.39 -7.87
C ALA A 27 -2.86 9.91 -8.08
N ILE A 28 -2.40 10.67 -7.08
CA ILE A 28 -2.21 12.12 -7.18
C ILE A 28 -1.10 12.46 -8.17
N VAL A 29 0.05 11.77 -8.10
CA VAL A 29 1.16 11.95 -9.06
C VAL A 29 0.67 11.67 -10.47
N ARG A 30 -0.07 10.57 -10.68
CA ARG A 30 -0.62 10.21 -11.99
C ARG A 30 -1.54 11.29 -12.54
N LYS A 31 -2.45 11.84 -11.74
CA LYS A 31 -3.32 12.96 -12.15
C LYS A 31 -2.53 14.22 -12.48
N GLY A 32 -1.49 14.52 -11.69
CA GLY A 32 -0.60 15.66 -11.96
C GLY A 32 0.14 15.54 -13.28
N LEU A 33 0.66 14.34 -13.58
CA LEU A 33 1.43 14.08 -14.80
C LEU A 33 0.55 14.01 -16.05
N LEU A 34 -0.62 13.36 -15.96
CA LEU A 34 -1.44 13.04 -17.14
C LEU A 34 -2.53 14.08 -17.43
N GLU A 35 -3.09 14.75 -16.41
CA GLU A 35 -4.27 15.61 -16.57
C GLU A 35 -3.98 17.10 -16.38
N HIS A 36 -2.83 17.46 -15.80
CA HIS A 36 -2.51 18.84 -15.45
C HIS A 36 -1.18 19.32 -16.05
N ALA A 37 -1.01 20.64 -16.15
CA ALA A 37 0.18 21.31 -16.65
C ALA A 37 0.60 22.49 -15.74
N GLY A 38 1.82 23.00 -15.95
CA GLY A 38 2.35 24.16 -15.24
C GLY A 38 2.46 23.96 -13.73
N ALA A 39 2.12 25.00 -12.96
CA ALA A 39 2.26 25.01 -11.50
C ALA A 39 1.42 23.92 -10.81
N MET A 40 0.22 23.62 -11.31
CA MET A 40 -0.65 22.58 -10.73
C MET A 40 -0.02 21.19 -10.84
N ARG A 41 0.66 20.87 -11.95
CA ARG A 41 1.42 19.63 -12.09
C ARG A 41 2.47 19.51 -11.01
N LEU A 42 3.24 20.58 -10.77
CA LEU A 42 4.29 20.59 -9.75
C LEU A 42 3.70 20.35 -8.35
N VAL A 43 2.60 21.04 -8.01
CA VAL A 43 1.92 20.87 -6.72
C VAL A 43 1.43 19.43 -6.53
N LEU A 44 0.79 18.84 -7.53
CA LEU A 44 0.28 17.47 -7.43
C LEU A 44 1.40 16.44 -7.35
N VAL A 45 2.47 16.58 -8.16
CA VAL A 45 3.60 15.65 -8.12
C VAL A 45 4.32 15.72 -6.77
N LEU A 46 4.56 16.94 -6.24
CA LEU A 46 5.20 17.11 -4.93
C LEU A 46 4.29 16.61 -3.80
N GLY A 47 3.00 16.94 -3.83
CA GLY A 47 2.04 16.49 -2.83
C GLY A 47 1.88 14.98 -2.79
N GLY A 48 1.77 14.33 -3.96
CA GLY A 48 1.77 12.87 -4.05
C GLY A 48 3.09 12.24 -3.60
N GLY A 49 4.23 12.86 -3.93
CA GLY A 49 5.55 12.45 -3.45
C GLY A 49 5.68 12.48 -1.92
N VAL A 50 5.11 13.49 -1.25
CA VAL A 50 5.07 13.54 0.23
C VAL A 50 4.31 12.36 0.81
N LEU A 51 3.20 11.93 0.18
CA LEU A 51 2.46 10.75 0.64
C LEU A 51 3.28 9.46 0.47
N VAL A 52 3.96 9.29 -0.66
CA VAL A 52 4.86 8.14 -0.89
C VAL A 52 6.02 8.13 0.12
N ILE A 53 6.59 9.28 0.45
CA ILE A 53 7.59 9.37 1.52
C ILE A 53 6.97 8.98 2.88
N GLY A 54 5.74 9.43 3.16
CA GLY A 54 5.00 9.07 4.37
C GLY A 54 4.76 7.56 4.49
N TYR A 55 4.46 6.89 3.38
CA TYR A 55 4.45 5.43 3.27
C TYR A 55 5.79 4.83 3.70
N ALA A 56 6.89 5.27 3.08
CA ALA A 56 8.21 4.72 3.33
C ALA A 56 8.61 4.89 4.81
N VAL A 57 8.31 6.04 5.40
CA VAL A 57 8.52 6.29 6.84
C VAL A 57 7.66 5.36 7.69
N THR A 58 6.36 5.25 7.40
CA THR A 58 5.43 4.40 8.17
C THR A 58 5.84 2.93 8.17
N LEU A 59 6.20 2.40 6.99
CA LEU A 59 6.60 1.02 6.84
C LEU A 59 7.92 0.71 7.57
N ASN A 60 8.92 1.61 7.45
CA ASN A 60 10.23 1.41 8.09
C ASN A 60 10.22 1.62 9.60
N LEU A 61 9.22 2.32 10.15
CA LEU A 61 9.03 2.47 11.58
C LEU A 61 8.22 1.31 12.21
N ALA A 62 7.60 0.46 11.39
CA ALA A 62 6.81 -0.67 11.89
C ALA A 62 7.73 -1.70 12.59
N PRO A 63 7.39 -2.18 13.81
CA PRO A 63 8.25 -3.08 14.58
C PRO A 63 8.11 -4.55 14.12
N VAL A 64 8.30 -4.79 12.82
CA VAL A 64 8.10 -6.10 12.19
C VAL A 64 9.22 -6.37 11.19
N THR A 65 9.70 -7.62 11.13
CA THR A 65 10.71 -8.01 10.15
C THR A 65 10.12 -7.94 8.74
N PHE A 66 10.82 -7.24 7.83
CA PHE A 66 10.35 -6.97 6.47
C PHE A 66 9.96 -8.24 5.71
N GLU A 67 10.74 -9.30 5.89
CA GLU A 67 10.50 -10.64 5.31
C GLU A 67 9.13 -11.21 5.70
N ARG A 68 8.68 -10.98 6.94
CA ARG A 68 7.42 -11.51 7.45
C ARG A 68 6.21 -10.72 6.99
N VAL A 69 6.38 -9.44 6.64
CA VAL A 69 5.29 -8.55 6.24
C VAL A 69 5.19 -8.37 4.73
N VAL A 70 6.19 -8.78 3.94
CA VAL A 70 6.21 -8.60 2.49
C VAL A 70 4.98 -9.19 1.80
N GLY A 71 4.57 -10.40 2.19
CA GLY A 71 3.40 -11.06 1.60
C GLY A 71 2.10 -10.30 1.87
N LEU A 72 1.88 -9.95 3.14
CA LEU A 72 0.71 -9.19 3.58
C LEU A 72 0.71 -7.76 3.04
N TYR A 73 1.89 -7.15 2.90
CA TYR A 73 2.08 -5.84 2.28
C TYR A 73 1.64 -5.86 0.82
N ILE A 74 2.15 -6.80 0.01
CA ILE A 74 1.77 -6.91 -1.42
C ILE A 74 0.26 -7.15 -1.56
N ALA A 75 -0.31 -8.03 -0.74
CA ALA A 75 -1.75 -8.31 -0.75
C ALA A 75 -2.57 -7.06 -0.41
N THR A 76 -2.18 -6.34 0.65
CA THR A 76 -2.88 -5.12 1.09
C THR A 76 -2.71 -4.00 0.07
N LEU A 77 -1.51 -3.84 -0.50
CA LEU A 77 -1.20 -2.86 -1.54
C LEU A 77 -2.09 -3.07 -2.75
N PHE A 78 -2.23 -4.32 -3.22
CA PHE A 78 -3.12 -4.65 -4.33
C PHE A 78 -4.58 -4.27 -4.02
N VAL A 79 -5.09 -4.62 -2.84
CA VAL A 79 -6.46 -4.29 -2.45
C VAL A 79 -6.67 -2.78 -2.38
N MET A 80 -5.73 -2.05 -1.75
CA MET A 80 -5.77 -0.59 -1.67
C MET A 80 -5.69 0.06 -3.05
N TRP A 81 -4.90 -0.51 -3.97
CA TRP A 81 -4.90 -0.10 -5.38
C TRP A 81 -6.30 -0.19 -5.97
N GLN A 82 -6.98 -1.32 -5.85
CA GLN A 82 -8.33 -1.45 -6.40
C GLN A 82 -9.31 -0.44 -5.79
N VAL A 83 -9.24 -0.23 -4.47
CA VAL A 83 -10.08 0.76 -3.77
C VAL A 83 -9.85 2.17 -4.31
N ILE A 84 -8.59 2.63 -4.38
CA ILE A 84 -8.26 3.96 -4.89
C ILE A 84 -8.58 4.06 -6.38
N ASN A 85 -8.42 2.99 -7.16
CA ASN A 85 -8.75 3.02 -8.58
C ASN A 85 -10.26 3.27 -8.81
N VAL A 86 -11.10 2.64 -7.99
CA VAL A 86 -12.56 2.86 -8.00
C VAL A 86 -12.90 4.29 -7.53
N ILE A 87 -12.30 4.76 -6.43
CA ILE A 87 -12.63 6.07 -5.86
C ILE A 87 -12.13 7.22 -6.75
N ALA A 88 -10.85 7.18 -7.13
CA ALA A 88 -10.16 8.29 -7.78
C ALA A 88 -10.36 8.34 -9.30
N PHE A 89 -10.54 7.17 -9.94
CA PHE A 89 -10.65 7.05 -11.41
C PHE A 89 -12.00 6.45 -11.86
N ARG A 90 -12.89 6.06 -10.93
CA ARG A 90 -14.18 5.42 -11.25
C ARG A 90 -14.03 4.17 -12.14
N ALA A 91 -12.87 3.51 -12.05
CA ALA A 91 -12.51 2.36 -12.86
C ALA A 91 -12.70 1.08 -12.03
N PHE A 92 -13.69 0.27 -12.40
CA PHE A 92 -13.92 -1.02 -11.77
C PHE A 92 -12.93 -2.08 -12.27
N PRO A 93 -12.51 -3.01 -11.39
CA PRO A 93 -11.60 -4.08 -11.77
C PRO A 93 -12.26 -4.99 -12.81
N SER A 94 -11.53 -5.28 -13.88
CA SER A 94 -11.94 -6.25 -14.89
C SER A 94 -11.77 -7.69 -14.37
N PRO A 95 -12.43 -8.69 -14.99
CA PRO A 95 -12.29 -10.09 -14.57
C PRO A 95 -10.84 -10.60 -14.49
N PRO A 96 -9.92 -10.25 -15.43
CA PRO A 96 -8.51 -10.61 -15.28
C PRO A 96 -7.84 -10.01 -14.04
N ILE A 97 -8.19 -8.76 -13.67
CA ILE A 97 -7.67 -8.11 -12.47
C ILE A 97 -8.17 -8.82 -11.21
N LEU A 98 -9.43 -9.26 -11.20
CA LEU A 98 -9.99 -10.00 -10.08
C LEU A 98 -9.32 -11.38 -9.91
N ILE A 99 -9.12 -12.12 -11.00
CA ILE A 99 -8.46 -13.43 -10.96
C ILE A 99 -6.99 -13.28 -10.55
N GLY A 100 -6.24 -12.38 -11.20
CA GLY A 100 -4.86 -12.10 -10.84
C GLY A 100 -4.73 -11.58 -9.41
N GLY A 101 -5.66 -10.71 -8.99
CA GLY A 101 -5.75 -10.19 -7.63
C GLY A 101 -5.97 -11.26 -6.58
N ALA A 102 -6.87 -12.21 -6.84
CA ALA A 102 -7.09 -13.34 -5.95
C ALA A 102 -5.80 -14.19 -5.80
N LEU A 103 -5.05 -14.40 -6.87
CA LEU A 103 -3.75 -15.09 -6.82
C LEU A 103 -2.70 -14.30 -6.04
N ILE A 104 -2.64 -12.97 -6.20
CA ILE A 104 -1.73 -12.10 -5.43
C ILE A 104 -2.04 -12.19 -3.94
N VAL A 105 -3.32 -12.09 -3.56
CA VAL A 105 -3.74 -12.19 -2.16
C VAL A 105 -3.43 -13.58 -1.60
N ALA A 106 -3.76 -14.65 -2.34
CA ALA A 106 -3.44 -16.02 -1.93
C ALA A 106 -1.93 -16.23 -1.75
N GLY A 107 -1.12 -15.77 -2.70
CA GLY A 107 0.35 -15.84 -2.61
C GLY A 107 0.89 -15.05 -1.41
N GLY A 108 0.35 -13.85 -1.15
CA GLY A 108 0.71 -13.03 0.01
C GLY A 108 0.39 -13.71 1.35
N LEU A 109 -0.76 -14.39 1.43
CA LEU A 109 -1.13 -15.18 2.61
C LEU A 109 -0.19 -16.37 2.81
N VAL A 110 0.15 -17.09 1.73
CA VAL A 110 1.12 -18.20 1.80
C VAL A 110 2.47 -17.72 2.33
N VAL A 111 3.02 -16.63 1.76
CA VAL A 111 4.31 -16.06 2.20
C VAL A 111 4.27 -15.67 3.68
N THR A 112 3.14 -15.15 4.15
CA THR A 112 2.99 -14.66 5.53
C THR A 112 2.84 -15.80 6.54
N PHE A 113 2.05 -16.85 6.23
CA PHE A 113 1.63 -17.86 7.22
C PHE A 113 2.33 -19.22 7.08
N TRP A 114 2.92 -19.54 5.94
CA TRP A 114 3.55 -20.85 5.72
C TRP A 114 4.78 -21.07 6.62
N GLY A 115 5.54 -20.02 6.91
CA GLY A 115 6.72 -20.09 7.78
C GLY A 115 6.41 -20.27 9.28
N GLU A 116 5.15 -20.15 9.72
CA GLU A 116 4.79 -20.32 11.14
C GLU A 116 4.59 -21.79 11.55
N HIS A 117 4.52 -22.74 10.61
CA HIS A 117 4.24 -24.16 10.87
C HIS A 117 5.42 -25.10 10.59
N ALA A 118 6.59 -24.57 10.22
CA ALA A 118 7.77 -25.36 9.85
C ALA A 118 8.79 -25.53 11.00
N SER A 119 8.35 -25.46 12.25
CA SER A 119 9.17 -25.73 13.46
C SER A 119 8.65 -26.94 14.23
#